data_AF-A0A4Y8CI66-F1
#
_entry.id   AF-A0A4Y8CI66-F1
#
_cell.length_a   1.000
_cell.length_b   1.000
_cell.length_c   1.000
_cell.angle_alpha   90.00
_cell.angle_beta   90.00
_cell.angle_gamma   90.00
#
_symmetry.space_group_name_H-M   'P 1'
#
loop_
_entity.id
_entity.type
_entity.pdbx_description
1 polymer ?
#
loop_
_entity_poly.entity_id
_entity_poly.type
_entity_poly.pdbx_seq_one_letter_code
_entity_poly.pdbx_strand_id
1 'polypeptide(L)' 'LAPAIVNSVKIEDKKAIVSLNSEQKSKAIGKNGINIRLASMLSGYEIELNELSSSQLNNAISNEEAMKNLQDLFKI' A
#
# COMPACT_ATOMS: atom_id res chain seq x y z
N LEU A 1 18.71 -4.98 13.84
CA LEU A 1 17.70 -4.71 12.78
C LEU A 1 17.15 -3.32 13.03
N ALA A 2 17.15 -2.43 12.04
CA ALA A 2 16.47 -1.14 12.19
C ALA A 2 14.94 -1.37 12.06
N PRO A 3 14.11 -0.78 12.94
CA PRO A 3 12.66 -0.86 12.84
C PRO A 3 12.16 -0.16 11.58
N ALA A 4 11.00 -0.59 11.07
CA ALA A 4 10.32 0.06 9.96
C ALA A 4 9.41 1.18 10.45
N ILE A 5 9.30 2.24 9.65
CA ILE A 5 8.35 3.32 9.89
C ILE A 5 7.11 3.08 9.02
N VAL A 6 5.93 3.12 9.63
CA VAL A 6 4.63 2.93 8.97
C VAL A 6 3.89 4.26 8.87
N ASN A 7 3.07 4.42 7.83
CA ASN A 7 2.30 5.64 7.60
C ASN A 7 0.91 5.53 8.24
N SER A 8 0.23 4.39 8.07
CA SER A 8 -1.06 4.13 8.67
C SER A 8 -1.30 2.64 8.85
N VAL A 9 -2.19 2.30 9.78
CA VAL A 9 -2.63 0.93 10.02
C VAL A 9 -4.16 0.94 10.05
N LYS A 10 -4.78 0.13 9.21
CA LYS A 10 -6.22 -0.11 9.20
C LYS A 10 -6.48 -1.54 9.67
N ILE A 11 -7.36 -1.69 10.65
CA ILE A 11 -7.74 -3.00 11.17
C ILE A 11 -9.12 -3.34 10.61
N GLU A 12 -9.22 -4.49 9.95
CA GLU A 12 -10.47 -5.05 9.45
C GLU A 12 -10.58 -6.49 9.94
N ASP A 13 -11.50 -6.73 10.87
CA ASP A 13 -11.71 -8.02 11.54
C ASP A 13 -10.43 -8.61 12.15
N LYS A 14 -9.78 -9.53 11.43
CA LYS A 14 -8.53 -10.21 11.82
C LYS A 14 -7.33 -9.82 10.96
N LYS A 15 -7.49 -8.82 10.09
CA LYS A 15 -6.45 -8.32 9.21
C LYS A 15 -6.00 -6.93 9.64
N ALA A 16 -4.69 -6.73 9.67
CA ALA A 16 -4.06 -5.44 9.86
C ALA A 16 -3.41 -5.02 8.54
N ILE A 17 -4.05 -4.09 7.84
CA ILE A 17 -3.53 -3.49 6.61
C ILE A 17 -2.59 -2.36 7.02
N VAL A 18 -1.30 -2.57 6.81
CA VAL A 18 -0.23 -1.63 7.17
C VAL A 18 0.25 -0.93 5.91
N SER A 19 -0.02 0.37 5.82
CA SER A 19 0.46 1.21 4.72
C SER A 19 1.83 1.79 5.04
N LEU A 20 2.78 1.61 4.14
CA LEU A 20 4.15 2.07 4.29
C LEU A 20 4.78 2.48 2.95
N ASN A 21 5.83 3.30 3.02
CA ASN A 21 6.63 3.66 1.86
C ASN A 21 7.46 2.46 1.35
N SER A 22 7.73 2.41 0.04
CA SER A 22 8.50 1.33 -0.60
C SER A 22 9.81 0.99 0.12
N GLU A 23 10.57 2.01 0.52
CA GLU A 23 11.86 1.86 1.21
C GLU A 23 11.74 1.16 2.58
N GLN A 24 10.58 1.25 3.21
CA GLN A 24 10.31 0.67 4.53
C GLN A 24 9.84 -0.78 4.44
N LYS A 25 9.40 -1.25 3.26
CA LYS A 25 8.86 -2.60 3.04
C LYS A 25 9.85 -3.68 3.42
N SER A 26 11.09 -3.54 2.94
CA SER A 26 12.17 -4.49 3.25
C SER A 26 12.47 -4.56 4.76
N LYS A 27 12.47 -3.41 5.44
CA LYS A 27 12.67 -3.33 6.90
C LYS A 27 11.51 -3.93 7.69
N ALA A 28 10.28 -3.74 7.20
CA ALA A 28 9.05 -4.24 7.82
C ALA A 28 8.97 -5.77 7.74
N ILE A 29 9.36 -6.34 6.60
CA ILE A 29 9.47 -7.81 6.43
C ILE A 29 10.60 -8.35 7.32
N GLY A 30 11.75 -7.68 7.31
CA GLY A 30 12.95 -8.11 8.03
C GLY A 30 13.62 -9.32 7.38
N LYS A 31 14.79 -9.71 7.92
CA LYS A 31 15.55 -10.86 7.39
C LYS A 31 14.70 -12.14 7.51
N ASN A 32 14.49 -12.84 6.39
CA ASN A 32 13.66 -14.06 6.30
C ASN A 32 12.20 -13.86 6.79
N GLY A 33 11.67 -12.64 6.72
CA GLY A 33 10.30 -12.37 7.17
C GLY A 33 10.11 -12.48 8.68
N ILE A 34 11.17 -12.40 9.49
CA ILE A 34 11.09 -12.56 10.95
C ILE A 34 10.24 -11.46 11.59
N ASN A 35 10.39 -10.21 11.15
CA ASN A 35 9.69 -9.09 11.78
C ASN A 35 8.17 -9.21 11.55
N ILE A 36 7.75 -9.47 10.31
CA ILE A 36 6.33 -9.63 9.98
C ILE A 36 5.71 -10.83 10.70
N ARG A 37 6.43 -11.97 10.75
CA ARG A 37 5.93 -13.19 11.38
C ARG A 37 5.79 -13.03 12.90
N LEU A 38 6.78 -12.42 13.55
CA LEU A 38 6.72 -12.12 14.98
C LEU A 38 5.59 -11.12 15.27
N ALA A 39 5.44 -10.07 14.45
CA ALA A 39 4.37 -9.11 14.63
C ALA A 39 2.98 -9.77 14.48
N SER A 40 2.78 -10.68 13.53
CA SER A 40 1.54 -11.45 13.41
C SER A 40 1.29 -12.35 14.62
N MET A 41 2.32 -13.03 15.13
CA MET A 41 2.20 -13.89 16.31
C MET A 41 1.89 -13.10 17.59
N LEU A 42 2.51 -11.93 17.75
CA LEU A 42 2.33 -11.08 18.94
C LEU A 42 1.00 -10.33 18.93
N SER A 43 0.58 -9.85 17.75
CA SER A 43 -0.66 -9.09 17.60
C SER A 43 -1.90 -9.98 17.44
N GLY A 44 -1.72 -11.21 16.96
CA GLY A 44 -2.83 -12.10 16.63
C GLY A 44 -3.57 -11.72 15.34
N TYR A 45 -3.06 -10.74 14.59
CA TYR A 45 -3.62 -10.29 13.31
C TYR A 45 -2.80 -10.82 12.12
N GLU A 46 -3.49 -11.09 11.03
CA GLU A 46 -2.87 -11.29 9.72
C GLU A 46 -2.42 -9.93 9.20
N ILE A 47 -1.11 -9.75 8.98
CA ILE A 47 -0.56 -8.45 8.60
C ILE A 47 -0.37 -8.42 7.09
N GLU A 48 -1.04 -7.46 6.45
CA GLU A 48 -0.92 -7.19 5.01
C GLU A 48 -0.18 -5.87 4.81
N LEU A 49 0.86 -5.87 3.98
CA LEU A 49 1.67 -4.68 3.73
C LEU A 49 1.20 -4.01 2.43
N ASN A 50 0.63 -2.81 2.56
CA ASN A 50 0.26 -1.98 1.42
C ASN A 50 1.34 -0.93 1.16
N GLU A 51 1.83 -0.89 -0.08
CA GLU A 51 2.89 0.04 -0.47
C GLU A 51 2.25 1.33 -1.01
N LEU A 52 2.50 2.44 -0.33
CA LEU A 52 2.09 3.76 -0.77
C LEU A 52 3.01 4.20 -1.91
N SER A 53 2.75 3.66 -3.11
CA SER A 53 3.27 4.24 -4.34
C SER A 53 2.39 5.43 -4.69
N SER A 54 3.01 6.57 -4.98
CA SER A 54 2.34 7.75 -5.55
C SER A 54 1.58 7.46 -6.86
N SER A 55 1.76 6.26 -7.41
CA SER A 55 1.09 5.70 -8.58
C SER A 55 -0.40 5.38 -8.36
N GLN A 56 -0.87 5.15 -7.13
CA GLN A 56 -2.28 4.78 -6.90
C GLN A 56 -3.25 5.97 -6.96
N LEU A 57 -2.79 7.21 -6.83
CA LEU A 57 -3.59 8.40 -7.11
C LEU A 57 -3.86 8.59 -8.62
N ASN A 58 -3.01 8.01 -9.48
CA ASN A 58 -3.11 8.17 -10.94
C ASN A 58 -3.96 7.09 -11.63
N ASN A 59 -4.25 5.97 -10.96
CA ASN A 59 -5.01 4.86 -11.55
C ASN A 59 -6.52 4.90 -11.27
N ALA A 60 -6.99 5.81 -10.41
CA ALA A 60 -8.41 5.99 -10.11
C ALA A 60 -9.13 6.97 -11.06
N ILE A 61 -8.38 7.76 -11.84
CA ILE A 61 -8.95 8.56 -12.93
C ILE A 61 -8.88 7.67 -14.17
N SER A 62 -9.91 6.84 -14.32
CA SER A 62 -10.11 5.94 -15.45
C SER A 62 -9.78 6.61 -16.79
N ASN A 63 -8.95 5.94 -17.59
CA ASN A 63 -8.57 6.33 -18.95
C ASN A 63 -9.78 6.71 -19.85
N GLU A 64 -11.00 6.30 -19.50
CA GLU A 64 -12.23 6.63 -20.24
C GLU A 64 -12.61 8.11 -20.16
N GLU A 65 -12.51 8.76 -18.98
CA GLU A 65 -12.85 10.19 -18.84
C GLU A 65 -11.79 11.07 -19.53
N ALA A 66 -10.52 10.68 -19.43
CA ALA A 66 -9.43 11.35 -20.13
C ALA A 66 -9.57 11.23 -21.66
N MET A 67 -9.93 10.05 -22.18
CA MET A 67 -10.16 9.86 -23.61
C MET A 67 -11.40 10.59 -24.13
N LYS A 68 -12.48 10.66 -23.33
CA LYS A 68 -13.70 11.39 -23.70
C LYS A 68 -13.46 12.91 -23.80
N ASN A 69 -12.75 13.48 -22.83
CA ASN A 69 -12.39 14.90 -22.84
C ASN A 69 -11.45 15.26 -24.01
N LEU A 70 -10.56 14.36 -24.41
CA LEU A 70 -9.71 14.55 -25.59
C LEU A 70 -10.53 14.50 -26.89
N GLN A 71 -11.48 13.55 -26.99
CA GLN A 71 -12.32 13.38 -28.17
C GLN A 71 -13.22 14.59 -28.43
N ASP A 72 -13.71 15.23 -27.37
CA ASP A 72 -14.55 16.43 -27.46
C ASP A 72 -13.74 17.69 -27.84
N LEU A 73 -12.43 17.71 -27.58
CA LEU A 73 -11.54 18.81 -27.96
C LEU A 73 -11.20 18.83 -29.47
N PHE A 74 -11.18 17.67 -30.13
CA PHE A 74 -10.90 17.54 -31.57
C PHE A 74 -12.14 17.61 -32.46
N LYS A 75 -13.33 17.83 -31.89
CA LYS A 75 -14.61 17.93 -32.63
C LYS A 75 -15.03 19.36 -32.99
N ILE A 76 -14.16 20.35 -32.78
CA ILE A 76 -14.33 21.73 -33.26
C ILE A 76 -13.77 21.86 -34.67
#